data_AF-A0A528KIN9-F1
#
_entry.id   AF-A0A528KIN9-F1
#
_cell.length_a   1.000
_cell.length_b   1.000
_cell.length_c   1.000
_cell.angle_alpha   90.00
_cell.angle_beta   90.00
_cell.angle_gamma   90.00
#
_symmetry.space_group_name_H-M   'P 1'
#
loop_
_entity.id
_entity.type
_entity.pdbx_description
1 polymer ?
#
loop_
_entity_poly.entity_id
_entity_poly.type
_entity_poly.pdbx_seq_one_letter_code
_entity_poly.pdbx_strand_id
1 'polypeptide(L)'
;MGGLGAGGGDGGEVHVTSSGIIETDMANSHGIRAQSIGGSGGVGGAAASTSADAKVSIAASLGGLGGDGGVGKFVHVINNASGQIVSYGDNSY
;
A
#
# COMPACT_ATOMS: atom_id res chain seq x y z
N MET A 1 19.27 21.64 -7.27
CA MET A 1 18.84 20.25 -7.52
C MET A 1 17.94 19.81 -6.38
N GLY A 2 16.85 19.11 -6.67
CA GLY A 2 15.93 18.57 -5.66
C GLY A 2 16.41 17.20 -5.15
N GLY A 3 16.12 16.88 -3.88
CA GLY A 3 16.50 15.60 -3.26
C GLY A 3 15.61 14.43 -3.69
N LEU A 4 16.10 13.19 -3.58
CA LEU A 4 15.31 11.99 -3.89
C LEU A 4 14.22 11.74 -2.85
N GLY A 5 13.06 11.24 -3.29
CA GLY A 5 12.00 10.77 -2.41
C GLY A 5 12.40 9.46 -1.70
N ALA A 6 11.95 9.27 -0.47
CA ALA A 6 12.17 8.02 0.26
C ALA A 6 11.32 6.87 -0.32
N GLY A 7 11.79 5.63 -0.23
CA GLY A 7 10.98 4.46 -0.61
C GLY A 7 9.78 4.23 0.31
N GLY A 8 8.76 3.57 -0.22
CA GLY A 8 7.60 3.10 0.54
C GLY A 8 7.92 1.86 1.38
N GLY A 9 7.24 1.67 2.50
CA GLY A 9 7.43 0.49 3.35
C GLY A 9 6.79 -0.75 2.75
N ASP A 10 7.46 -1.90 2.83
CA ASP A 10 6.85 -3.19 2.47
C ASP A 10 5.64 -3.51 3.36
N GLY A 11 4.67 -4.24 2.79
CA GLY A 11 3.56 -4.79 3.55
C GLY A 11 4.02 -5.89 4.49
N GLY A 12 3.28 -6.15 5.57
CA GLY A 12 3.57 -7.26 6.48
C GLY A 12 3.03 -8.59 5.97
N GLU A 13 3.66 -9.71 6.31
CA GLU A 13 3.06 -11.03 6.08
C GLU A 13 1.80 -11.18 6.93
N VAL A 14 0.73 -11.70 6.32
CA VAL A 14 -0.57 -11.84 6.99
C VAL A 14 -0.87 -13.31 7.20
N HIS A 15 -1.11 -13.69 8.46
CA HIS A 15 -1.53 -15.03 8.85
C HIS A 15 -2.91 -14.97 9.52
N VAL A 16 -3.90 -15.61 8.91
CA VAL A 16 -5.25 -15.77 9.46
C VAL A 16 -5.57 -17.24 9.63
N THR A 17 -5.92 -17.64 10.85
CA THR A 17 -6.35 -19.01 11.16
C THR A 17 -7.75 -18.98 11.75
N SER A 18 -8.71 -19.61 11.06
CA SER A 18 -10.07 -19.82 11.57
C SER A 18 -10.23 -21.25 12.08
N SER A 19 -10.62 -21.40 13.34
CA SER A 19 -10.87 -22.69 14.01
C SER A 19 -12.32 -22.89 14.46
N GLY A 20 -13.18 -21.89 14.30
CA GLY A 20 -14.60 -21.93 14.66
C GLY A 20 -15.52 -21.56 13.49
N ILE A 21 -16.82 -21.48 13.78
CA ILE A 21 -17.83 -21.09 12.78
C ILE A 21 -17.82 -19.57 12.65
N ILE A 22 -17.53 -19.07 11.45
CA ILE A 22 -17.73 -17.69 11.03
C ILE A 22 -18.98 -17.68 10.15
N GLU A 23 -20.05 -17.07 10.65
CA GLU A 23 -21.34 -16.97 9.99
C GLU A 23 -21.63 -15.51 9.68
N THR A 24 -22.02 -15.23 8.43
CA THR A 24 -22.33 -13.88 7.95
C THR A 24 -23.69 -13.87 7.25
N ASP A 25 -24.67 -13.16 7.84
CA ASP A 25 -26.08 -13.27 7.44
C ASP A 25 -26.58 -12.12 6.56
N MET A 26 -25.83 -11.03 6.47
CA MET A 26 -26.25 -9.81 5.77
C MET A 26 -25.58 -9.66 4.41
N ALA A 27 -26.28 -9.03 3.47
CA ALA A 27 -25.75 -8.68 2.15
C ALA A 27 -24.44 -7.88 2.28
N ASN A 28 -23.48 -8.16 1.39
CA ASN A 28 -22.15 -7.54 1.40
C ASN A 28 -21.31 -7.75 2.68
N SER A 29 -21.59 -8.82 3.44
CA SER A 29 -20.74 -9.22 4.57
C SER A 29 -19.56 -10.05 4.09
N HIS A 30 -18.41 -9.88 4.75
CA HIS A 30 -17.21 -10.64 4.45
C HIS A 30 -16.86 -11.61 5.56
N GLY A 31 -16.67 -12.89 5.22
CA GLY A 31 -16.29 -13.92 6.19
C GLY A 31 -14.86 -13.70 6.70
N ILE A 32 -13.88 -13.69 5.78
CA ILE A 32 -12.49 -13.37 6.10
C ILE A 32 -11.92 -12.45 5.01
N ARG A 33 -11.43 -11.27 5.40
CA ARG A 33 -10.58 -10.43 4.55
C ARG A 33 -9.18 -10.33 5.14
N ALA A 34 -8.19 -10.72 4.35
CA ALA A 34 -6.78 -10.68 4.70
C ALA A 34 -6.00 -10.06 3.54
N GLN A 35 -5.16 -9.05 3.82
CA GLN A 35 -4.42 -8.34 2.77
C GLN A 35 -3.08 -7.81 3.28
N SER A 36 -2.01 -8.08 2.53
CA SER A 36 -0.72 -7.42 2.70
C SER A 36 -0.57 -6.32 1.64
N ILE A 37 -0.39 -5.07 2.07
CA ILE A 37 -0.27 -3.92 1.18
C ILE A 37 1.06 -3.21 1.48
N GLY A 38 1.91 -3.09 0.47
CA GLY A 38 3.07 -2.20 0.52
C GLY A 38 2.66 -0.74 0.37
N GLY A 39 3.29 0.14 1.14
CA GLY A 39 3.08 1.58 1.09
C GLY A 39 3.61 2.20 -0.21
N SER A 40 3.05 3.34 -0.61
CA SER A 40 3.55 4.10 -1.76
C SER A 40 4.90 4.76 -1.46
N GLY A 41 5.73 4.93 -2.49
CA GLY A 41 6.96 5.70 -2.41
C GLY A 41 6.73 7.19 -2.17
N GLY A 42 7.74 7.86 -1.62
CA GLY A 42 7.73 9.28 -1.30
C GLY A 42 7.96 10.17 -2.52
N VAL A 43 7.50 11.41 -2.45
CA VAL A 43 7.67 12.39 -3.53
C VAL A 43 9.10 12.93 -3.53
N GLY A 44 9.70 13.05 -4.71
CA GLY A 44 11.00 13.69 -4.90
C GLY A 44 10.95 15.19 -4.62
N GLY A 45 11.98 15.72 -3.99
CA GLY A 45 12.05 17.12 -3.59
C GLY A 45 12.05 18.08 -4.77
N ALA A 46 11.37 19.22 -4.62
CA ALA A 46 11.40 20.29 -5.60
C ALA A 46 12.81 20.93 -5.69
N ALA A 47 13.16 21.41 -6.88
CA ALA A 47 14.39 22.17 -7.09
C ALA A 47 14.07 23.65 -7.30
N ALA A 48 14.87 24.52 -6.69
CA ALA A 48 14.85 25.95 -6.94
C ALA A 48 16.22 26.39 -7.46
N SER A 49 16.22 27.30 -8.44
CA SER A 49 17.42 27.92 -8.97
C SER A 49 17.26 29.43 -8.91
N THR A 50 18.22 30.11 -8.29
CA THR A 50 18.28 31.57 -8.22
C THR A 50 19.42 32.07 -9.09
N SER A 51 19.22 33.21 -9.76
CA SER A 51 20.22 33.84 -10.62
C SER A 51 20.41 35.29 -10.20
N ALA A 52 21.66 35.73 -10.09
CA ALA A 52 22.03 37.00 -9.45
C ALA A 52 22.44 38.10 -10.44
N ASP A 53 22.51 37.82 -11.74
CA ASP A 53 23.10 38.73 -12.73
C ASP A 53 22.13 39.05 -13.88
N ALA A 54 21.91 40.35 -14.14
CA ALA A 54 20.84 40.85 -15.01
C ALA A 54 21.14 40.77 -16.51
N LYS A 55 22.37 40.43 -16.93
CA LYS A 55 22.77 40.50 -18.34
C LYS A 55 22.64 39.19 -19.12
N VAL A 56 22.81 38.02 -18.50
CA VAL A 56 22.40 36.70 -19.03
C VAL A 56 22.21 35.75 -17.85
N SER A 57 20.98 35.30 -17.58
CA SER A 57 20.67 34.34 -16.52
C SER A 57 20.12 33.05 -17.13
N ILE A 58 20.86 31.94 -17.03
CA ILE A 58 20.38 30.59 -17.36
C ILE A 58 20.13 29.87 -16.03
N ALA A 59 18.90 29.96 -15.52
CA ALA A 59 18.48 29.23 -14.33
C ALA A 59 17.83 27.90 -14.74
N ALA A 60 18.61 26.82 -14.74
CA ALA A 60 18.09 25.47 -14.90
C ALA A 60 17.86 24.84 -13.52
N SER A 61 16.69 24.23 -13.29
CA SER A 61 16.41 23.48 -12.06
C SER A 61 15.92 22.08 -12.44
N LEU A 62 16.47 21.06 -11.78
CA LEU A 62 16.08 19.65 -11.94
C LEU A 62 15.55 19.13 -10.60
N GLY A 63 14.25 18.83 -10.57
CA GLY A 63 13.59 18.21 -9.43
C GLY A 63 14.13 16.82 -9.13
N GLY A 64 13.90 16.34 -7.91
CA GLY A 64 14.27 14.99 -7.51
C GLY A 64 13.30 13.94 -8.03
N LEU A 65 13.80 12.72 -8.22
CA LEU A 65 12.99 11.54 -8.51
C LEU A 65 12.18 11.14 -7.25
N GLY A 66 10.97 10.61 -7.45
CA GLY A 66 10.21 9.95 -6.39
C GLY A 66 10.90 8.67 -5.90
N GLY A 67 10.52 8.20 -4.71
CA GLY A 67 10.95 6.91 -4.21
C GLY A 67 10.13 5.76 -4.78
N ASP A 68 10.69 4.56 -4.76
CA ASP A 68 10.00 3.34 -5.14
C ASP A 68 8.85 3.00 -4.17
N GLY A 69 7.82 2.30 -4.64
CA GLY A 69 6.78 1.73 -3.78
C GLY A 69 7.25 0.48 -3.04
N GLY A 70 6.62 0.20 -1.90
CA GLY A 70 6.81 -1.02 -1.13
C GLY A 70 6.05 -2.21 -1.71
N VAL A 71 6.52 -3.42 -1.40
CA VAL A 71 5.95 -4.69 -1.90
C VAL A 71 5.03 -5.31 -0.85
N GLY A 72 3.84 -5.76 -1.27
CA GLY A 72 2.98 -6.62 -0.44
C GLY A 72 3.58 -8.03 -0.27
N LYS A 73 3.47 -8.61 0.91
CA LYS A 73 3.99 -9.95 1.24
C LYS A 73 2.87 -11.01 1.18
N PHE A 74 3.23 -12.27 1.43
CA PHE A 74 2.28 -13.37 1.40
C PHE A 74 1.13 -13.19 2.40
N VAL A 75 -0.03 -13.70 1.99
CA VAL A 75 -1.24 -13.77 2.80
C VAL A 75 -1.61 -15.24 2.92
N HIS A 76 -1.50 -15.77 4.13
CA HIS A 76 -1.84 -17.14 4.49
C HIS A 76 -3.17 -17.14 5.25
N VAL A 77 -4.20 -17.75 4.66
CA VAL A 77 -5.50 -17.97 5.30
C VAL A 77 -5.73 -19.46 5.45
N ILE A 78 -5.88 -19.93 6.68
CA ILE A 78 -6.09 -21.33 7.05
C ILE A 78 -7.47 -21.45 7.71
N ASN A 79 -8.33 -22.30 7.15
CA ASN A 79 -9.54 -22.76 7.81
C ASN A 79 -9.29 -24.19 8.32
N ASN A 80 -9.23 -24.37 9.64
CA ASN A 80 -9.00 -25.67 10.27
C ASN A 80 -10.22 -26.57 10.10
N ALA A 81 -10.07 -27.88 10.30
CA ALA A 81 -11.16 -28.86 10.10
C ALA A 81 -12.42 -28.63 10.97
N SER A 82 -12.31 -27.88 12.07
CA SER A 82 -13.43 -27.43 12.91
C SER A 82 -13.98 -26.05 12.52
N GLY A 83 -13.32 -25.39 11.57
CA GLY A 83 -13.72 -24.10 11.02
C GLY A 83 -14.78 -24.28 9.95
N GLN A 84 -15.75 -23.36 9.94
CA GLN A 84 -16.75 -23.28 8.88
C GLN A 84 -16.93 -21.80 8.56
N ILE A 85 -16.91 -21.42 7.27
CA ILE A 85 -17.20 -20.05 6.84
C ILE A 85 -18.47 -20.14 6.02
N VAL A 86 -19.56 -19.58 6.55
CA VAL A 86 -20.86 -19.56 5.87
C VAL A 86 -21.29 -18.13 5.62
N SER A 87 -21.81 -17.90 4.42
CA SER A 87 -22.25 -16.59 3.97
C SER A 87 -23.60 -16.73 3.29
N TYR A 88 -24.62 -16.09 3.85
CA TYR A 88 -26.02 -16.24 3.42
C TYR A 88 -26.55 -15.02 2.64
N GLY A 89 -25.79 -13.92 2.55
CA GLY A 89 -26.24 -12.68 1.93
C GLY A 89 -25.97 -12.57 0.43
N ASP A 90 -26.75 -11.73 -0.27
CA ASP A 90 -26.41 -11.35 -1.66
C ASP A 90 -25.08 -10.58 -1.70
N ASN A 91 -24.20 -10.94 -2.64
CA ASN A 91 -22.84 -10.38 -2.77
C ASN A 91 -21.96 -10.58 -1.51
N SER A 92 -22.16 -11.67 -0.76
CA SER A 92 -21.34 -12.03 0.39
C SER A 92 -20.25 -13.05 0.01
N TYR A 93 -19.07 -12.95 0.63
CA TYR A 93 -17.89 -13.77 0.31
C TYR A 93 -16.90 -13.89 1.48
#